data_AF-A0A0R0K0D5-F1
#
_entry.id   AF-A0A0R0K0D5-F1
#
_cell.length_a   1.000
_cell.length_b   1.000
_cell.length_c   1.000
_cell.angle_alpha   90.00
_cell.angle_beta   90.00
_cell.angle_gamma   90.00
#
_symmetry.space_group_name_H-M   'P 1'
#
loop_
_entity.id
_entity.type
_entity.pdbx_description
1 polymer ?
#
loop_
_entity_poly.entity_id
_entity_poly.type
_entity_poly.pdbx_seq_one_letter_code
_entity_poly.pdbx_strand_id
1 'polypeptide(L)'
;MLYEPHQTNRYASIVESIRDFIKEDWHLEFVHSLRKGKHCADFLAKMNPSTGTWFMEVVNPPLGMHQLILPHVMGLPFIRL
;
A
#
# COMPACT_ATOMS: atom_id res chain seq x y z
N MET A 1 9.54 -23.69 35.64
CA MET A 1 8.84 -22.62 34.90
C MET A 1 9.06 -22.95 33.43
N LEU A 2 8.02 -23.48 32.76
CA LEU A 2 8.12 -23.93 31.38
C LEU A 2 8.26 -22.67 30.50
N TYR A 3 9.38 -22.59 29.78
CA TYR A 3 9.66 -21.50 28.84
C TYR A 3 8.75 -21.70 27.64
N GLU A 4 7.62 -20.99 27.58
CA GLU A 4 6.82 -20.99 26.36
C GLU A 4 7.59 -20.27 25.26
N PRO A 5 7.71 -20.86 24.06
CA PRO A 5 8.39 -20.20 22.97
C PRO A 5 7.56 -18.96 22.62
N HIS A 6 8.14 -17.78 22.80
CA HIS A 6 7.57 -16.55 22.27
C HIS A 6 7.27 -16.80 20.79
N GLN A 7 5.99 -16.92 20.45
CA GLN A 7 5.54 -17.02 19.08
C GLN A 7 5.92 -15.69 18.43
N THR A 8 7.08 -15.67 17.78
CA THR A 8 7.61 -14.47 17.14
C THR A 8 6.65 -14.12 16.02
N ASN A 9 5.91 -13.01 16.20
CA ASN A 9 4.99 -12.54 15.19
C ASN A 9 5.78 -12.29 13.90
N ARG A 10 5.43 -13.00 12.81
CA ARG A 10 6.14 -12.93 11.52
C ARG A 10 6.19 -11.52 10.91
N TYR A 11 5.36 -10.61 11.41
CA TYR A 11 5.31 -9.21 10.98
C TYR A 11 5.90 -8.24 12.01
N ALA A 12 6.46 -8.73 13.13
CA ALA A 12 6.97 -7.87 14.20
C ALA A 12 7.96 -6.82 13.67
N SER A 13 8.88 -7.22 12.79
CA SER A 13 9.85 -6.29 12.18
C SER A 13 9.17 -5.18 11.38
N ILE A 14 8.19 -5.53 10.54
CA ILE A 14 7.43 -4.57 9.73
C ILE A 14 6.63 -3.62 10.63
N VAL A 15 6.00 -4.16 11.68
CA VAL A 15 5.24 -3.35 12.64
C VAL A 15 6.14 -2.35 13.37
N GLU A 16 7.33 -2.77 13.81
CA GLU A 16 8.30 -1.87 14.43
C GLU A 16 8.80 -0.81 13.44
N SER A 17 9.13 -1.18 12.20
CA SER A 17 9.52 -0.19 11.18
C SER A 17 8.43 0.84 10.90
N ILE A 18 7.16 0.42 10.86
CA ILE A 18 6.03 1.36 10.71
C ILE A 18 5.94 2.27 11.95
N ARG A 19 6.11 1.73 13.16
CA ARG A 19 6.09 2.54 14.39
C ARG A 19 7.21 3.57 14.43
N ASP A 20 8.39 3.23 13.97
CA ASP A 20 9.51 4.18 13.90
C ASP A 20 9.22 5.28 12.87
N PHE A 21 8.69 4.91 11.70
CA PHE A 21 8.27 5.86 10.67
C PHE A 21 7.18 6.83 11.16
N ILE A 22 6.25 6.38 12.01
CA ILE A 22 5.21 7.24 12.60
C ILE A 22 5.80 8.33 13.51
N LYS A 23 6.96 8.10 14.14
CA LYS A 23 7.57 9.04 15.10
C LYS A 23 8.32 10.20 14.46
N GLU A 24 8.53 10.16 13.14
CA GLU A 24 9.20 11.24 12.40
C GLU A 24 8.39 12.55 12.43
N ASP A 25 9.02 13.67 12.08
CA ASP A 25 8.45 15.02 12.15
C ASP A 25 7.47 15.32 11.00
N TRP A 26 6.36 14.60 10.97
CA TRP A 26 5.26 14.81 10.03
C TRP A 26 3.90 14.59 10.67
N HIS A 27 2.88 15.26 10.13
CA HIS A 27 1.49 15.06 10.53
C HIS A 27 0.87 13.90 9.74
N LEU A 28 0.63 12.78 10.41
CA LEU A 28 0.14 11.54 9.80
C LEU A 28 -1.26 11.18 10.31
N GLU A 29 -2.18 10.83 9.41
CA GLU A 29 -3.51 10.31 9.73
C GLU A 29 -3.73 8.95 9.06
N PHE A 30 -4.29 7.98 9.80
CA PHE A 30 -4.64 6.67 9.27
C PHE A 30 -6.13 6.59 8.96
N VAL A 31 -6.47 6.74 7.67
CA VAL A 31 -7.86 6.62 7.20
C VAL A 31 -8.08 5.26 6.56
N HIS A 32 -8.98 4.47 7.14
CA HIS A 32 -9.45 3.24 6.52
C HIS A 32 -10.38 3.56 5.34
N SER A 33 -10.17 2.89 4.22
CA SER A 33 -10.99 3.05 3.01
C SER A 33 -11.38 1.68 2.47
N LEU A 34 -12.58 1.55 1.93
CA LEU A 34 -12.97 0.34 1.23
C LEU A 34 -12.07 0.08 0.02
N ARG A 35 -11.84 -1.20 -0.27
CA ARG A 35 -10.96 -1.66 -1.36
C ARG A 35 -11.27 -1.00 -2.71
N LYS A 36 -12.55 -0.73 -2.99
CA LYS A 36 -13.00 -0.10 -4.23
C LYS A 36 -12.44 1.32 -4.42
N GLY A 37 -12.14 2.03 -3.34
CA GLY A 37 -11.54 3.37 -3.39
C GLY A 37 -10.04 3.40 -3.71
N LYS A 38 -9.35 2.25 -3.73
CA LYS A 38 -7.88 2.17 -3.89
C LYS A 38 -7.44 1.27 -5.05
N HIS A 39 -8.22 1.25 -6.15
CA HIS A 39 -7.92 0.42 -7.33
C HIS A 39 -6.51 0.61 -7.89
N CYS A 40 -5.96 1.82 -7.89
CA CYS A 40 -4.60 2.08 -8.36
C CYS A 40 -3.54 1.38 -7.47
N ALA A 41 -3.66 1.52 -6.15
CA ALA A 41 -2.73 0.87 -5.20
C ALA A 41 -2.82 -0.65 -5.30
N ASP A 42 -4.05 -1.19 -5.41
CA ASP A 42 -4.30 -2.62 -5.62
C ASP A 42 -3.68 -3.14 -6.93
N PHE A 43 -3.77 -2.36 -8.01
CA PHE A 43 -3.16 -2.71 -9.30
C PHE A 43 -1.63 -2.77 -9.19
N LEU A 44 -1.02 -1.74 -8.59
CA LEU A 44 0.44 -1.68 -8.41
C LEU A 44 0.95 -2.81 -7.49
N ALA A 45 0.26 -3.06 -6.37
CA ALA A 45 0.60 -4.15 -5.45
C ALA A 45 0.56 -5.53 -6.11
N LYS A 46 -0.30 -5.72 -7.13
CA LYS A 46 -0.38 -6.96 -7.91
C LYS A 46 0.68 -7.07 -9.00
N MET A 47 1.23 -5.96 -9.47
CA MET A 47 2.25 -6.00 -10.53
C MET A 47 3.60 -6.56 -10.06
N ASN A 48 3.88 -6.62 -8.75
CA ASN A 48 5.15 -7.14 -8.25
C ASN A 48 4.98 -8.30 -7.26
N PRO A 49 5.29 -9.52 -7.71
CA PRO A 49 6.40 -10.24 -7.09
C PRO A 49 7.41 -10.82 -8.10
N SER A 50 7.24 -10.59 -9.40
CA SER A 50 7.94 -11.34 -10.44
C SER A 50 9.30 -10.78 -10.87
N THR A 51 9.65 -9.53 -10.52
CA THR A 51 10.91 -8.93 -10.99
C THR A 51 12.08 -9.13 -10.03
N GLY A 52 11.85 -9.65 -8.82
CA GLY A 52 12.89 -9.80 -7.79
C GLY A 52 13.48 -8.47 -7.29
N THR A 53 12.93 -7.34 -7.75
CA THR A 53 13.38 -6.00 -7.35
C THR A 53 12.56 -5.52 -6.16
N TRP A 54 13.28 -5.06 -5.12
CA TRP A 54 12.69 -4.51 -3.89
C TRP A 54 11.88 -3.22 -4.13
N PHE A 55 12.19 -2.52 -5.20
CA PHE A 55 11.55 -1.29 -5.61
C PHE A 55 11.46 -1.23 -7.14
N MET A 56 10.36 -0.68 -7.65
CA MET A 56 10.17 -0.40 -9.08
C MET A 56 9.52 0.97 -9.20
N GLU A 57 10.21 1.90 -9.84
CA GLU A 57 9.63 3.17 -10.25
C GLU A 57 8.91 2.98 -11.59
N VAL A 58 7.66 3.42 -11.66
CA VAL A 58 6.82 3.32 -12.85
C VAL A 58 6.59 4.73 -13.38
N VAL A 59 7.40 5.15 -14.35
CA VAL A 59 7.38 6.52 -14.91
C VAL A 59 6.09 6.80 -15.69
N ASN A 60 5.55 5.79 -16.38
CA ASN A 60 4.29 5.90 -17.11
C ASN A 60 3.28 4.90 -16.54
N PRO A 61 2.00 5.29 -16.35
CA PRO A 61 1.00 4.37 -15.85
C PRO A 61 0.93 3.13 -16.76
N PRO A 62 0.95 1.91 -16.20
CA PRO A 62 0.77 0.68 -16.96
C PRO A 62 -0.55 0.72 -17.71
N LEU A 63 -0.63 0.05 -18.86
CA LEU A 63 -1.81 0.09 -19.74
C LEU A 63 -3.13 -0.19 -18.97
N GLY A 64 -3.10 -1.12 -18.01
CA GLY A 64 -4.25 -1.47 -17.17
C GLY A 64 -4.65 -0.41 -16.14
N MET A 65 -3.78 0.55 -15.81
CA MET A 65 -4.08 1.68 -14.92
C MET A 65 -4.71 2.87 -15.63
N HIS A 66 -4.56 3.00 -16.96
CA HIS A 66 -5.11 4.15 -17.69
C HIS A 66 -6.61 4.34 -17.42
N GLN A 67 -7.36 3.24 -17.41
CA GLN A 67 -8.80 3.24 -17.13
C GLN A 67 -9.14 3.62 -15.68
N LEU A 68 -8.23 3.33 -14.74
CA LEU A 68 -8.39 3.67 -13.32
C LEU A 68 -8.06 5.15 -13.05
N ILE A 69 -7.12 5.72 -13.80
CA ILE A 69 -6.62 7.08 -13.61
C ILE A 69 -7.47 8.10 -14.38
N LEU A 70 -8.04 7.72 -15.53
CA LEU A 70 -8.81 8.64 -16.39
C LEU A 70 -9.88 9.44 -15.63
N PRO A 71 -10.73 8.83 -14.78
CA PRO A 71 -11.76 9.58 -14.05
C PRO A 71 -11.17 10.64 -13.12
N HIS A 72 -10.02 10.35 -12.49
CA HIS A 72 -9.33 11.28 -11.60
C HIS A 72 -8.71 12.45 -12.37
N VAL A 73 -8.07 12.19 -13.51
CA VAL A 73 -7.45 13.24 -14.35
C VAL A 73 -8.50 14.14 -14.99
N MET A 74 -9.64 13.56 -15.38
CA MET A 74 -10.72 14.29 -16.06
C MET A 74 -11.68 15.00 -15.08
N GLY A 75 -11.44 14.91 -13.77
CA GLY A 75 -12.32 15.49 -12.75
C GLY A 75 -13.74 14.88 -12.76
N LEU A 76 -13.89 13.68 -13.30
CA LEU A 76 -15.20 13.04 -13.42
C LEU A 76 -15.64 12.50 -12.05
N PRO A 77 -16.92 12.67 -11.68
CA PRO A 77 -17.45 12.07 -10.47
C PRO A 77 -17.38 10.54 -10.61
N PHE A 78 -16.66 9.91 -9.68
CA PHE A 78 -16.65 8.46 -9.53
C PHE A 78 -17.22 8.11 -8.15
N ILE A 79 -17.91 6.98 -8.07
CA ILE A 79 -18.51 6.53 -6.81
C ILE A 79 -17.38 6.09 -5.88
N ARG A 80 -17.15 6.87 -4.82
CA ARG A 80 -16.48 6.38 -3.61
C ARG A 80 -17.50 5.51 -2.87
N LEU A 81 -17.46 4.21 -3.08
CA LEU A 81 -18.14 3.25 -2.19
C LEU A 81 -17.27 3.01 -0.98
#